data_AF-A0A5C1QC07-F1
#
_entry.id   AF-A0A5C1QC07-F1
#
_cell.length_a   1.000
_cell.length_b   1.000
_cell.length_c   1.000
_cell.angle_alpha   90.00
_cell.angle_beta   90.00
_cell.angle_gamma   90.00
#
_symmetry.space_group_name_H-M   'P 1'
#
loop_
_entity.id
_entity.type
_entity.pdbx_description
1 polymer ?
#
loop_
_entity_poly.entity_id
_entity_poly.type
_entity_poly.pdbx_seq_one_letter_code
_entity_poly.pdbx_strand_id
1 'polypeptide(L)'
;MLKKVFMVVGVVIALNSCVSGSLVFESEPVESRYSEIFSNKIIGVEPFDVEFSSSRFAIDLRDVSLSVNGQKVVFQKKYITKVDVDGLGEVGILEINALKKTDADANLIQSQVTKEWILGLLGDSNYTVGFFNKFGEGNSGFLSNRPLERDENYEFVFLPTDKPTTYFKEVRDLTNISADGVDYILRGYIDISNEVVELLTPEEDEYSNRVFEDTSTVGGYYLLCNAYIEWEIVDVVTNEVVVNYKEKSDDRINTRNSIKILLPIPNGDSNAFESYFNNKDLTPFASKEVLELMPRAYQFMAPYYKVTSRFIKDQE
;
A
#
# COMPACT_ATOMS: atom_id res chain seq x y z
N MET A 1 1.94 11.64 18.43
CA MET A 1 3.40 11.60 18.74
C MET A 1 3.98 10.24 18.33
N LEU A 2 3.85 9.86 17.04
CA LEU A 2 4.61 8.80 16.39
C LEU A 2 5.22 9.45 15.15
N LYS A 3 6.49 9.85 15.25
CA LYS A 3 7.23 10.42 14.12
C LYS A 3 7.50 9.31 13.11
N LYS A 4 7.10 9.55 11.86
CA LYS A 4 7.30 8.68 10.70
C LYS A 4 8.79 8.36 10.50
N VAL A 5 9.14 7.11 10.75
CA VAL A 5 10.45 6.53 10.44
C VAL A 5 10.49 6.23 8.94
N PHE A 6 10.77 7.26 8.15
CA PHE A 6 11.48 7.08 6.89
C PHE A 6 12.89 7.64 7.10
N MET A 7 13.72 6.74 7.62
CA MET A 7 15.16 6.89 7.71
C MET A 7 15.75 5.63 7.08
N VAL A 8 15.40 5.38 5.82
CA VAL A 8 16.04 4.34 5.02
C VAL A 8 17.31 4.99 4.49
N VAL A 9 18.46 4.54 5.02
CA VAL A 9 19.86 4.87 4.65
C VAL A 9 20.52 6.15 5.25
N GLY A 10 19.78 7.05 5.90
CA GLY A 10 20.30 8.41 6.18
C GLY A 10 21.19 8.68 7.42
N VAL A 11 21.27 7.83 8.46
CA VAL A 11 21.89 8.26 9.75
C VAL A 11 22.93 7.30 10.34
N VAL A 12 23.29 6.22 9.65
CA VAL A 12 24.57 5.54 9.98
C VAL A 12 25.77 6.33 9.42
N ILE A 13 25.54 7.29 8.51
CA ILE A 13 26.58 8.09 7.86
C ILE A 13 27.07 9.26 8.73
N ALA A 14 26.34 9.67 9.78
CA ALA A 14 26.61 10.94 10.44
C ALA A 14 27.66 10.91 11.59
N LEU A 15 28.26 9.76 11.93
CA LEU A 15 29.18 9.70 13.10
C LEU A 15 30.49 8.93 12.94
N ASN A 16 30.94 8.59 11.73
CA ASN A 16 32.34 8.18 11.53
C ASN A 16 32.92 8.70 10.22
N SER A 17 33.54 9.87 10.33
CA SER A 17 34.70 10.33 9.55
C SER A 17 35.46 9.24 8.78
N CYS A 18 35.58 9.43 7.46
CA CYS A 18 36.67 8.93 6.59
C CYS A 18 37.06 7.44 6.71
N VAL A 19 36.10 6.53 6.63
CA VAL A 19 36.39 5.09 6.49
C VAL A 19 35.71 4.58 5.22
N SER A 20 36.49 4.10 4.25
CA SER A 20 35.95 3.30 3.14
C SER A 20 35.31 2.05 3.74
N GLY A 21 34.04 1.85 3.42
CA GLY A 21 33.31 0.69 3.86
C GLY A 21 32.20 0.40 2.87
N SER A 22 31.86 -0.88 2.79
CA SER A 22 30.86 -1.42 1.92
C SER A 22 29.62 -1.77 2.73
N LEU A 23 28.44 -1.43 2.19
CA LEU A 23 27.17 -1.89 2.75
C LEU A 23 26.94 -3.31 2.22
N VAL A 24 26.84 -4.29 3.13
CA VAL A 24 26.56 -5.68 2.76
C VAL A 24 25.14 -6.03 3.17
N PHE A 25 24.44 -6.72 2.27
CA PHE A 25 23.11 -7.27 2.54
C PHE A 25 23.22 -8.73 2.95
N GLU A 26 22.53 -9.07 4.03
CA GLU A 26 22.42 -10.42 4.53
C GLU A 26 20.98 -10.85 4.43
N SER A 27 20.74 -11.92 3.65
CA SER A 27 19.42 -12.50 3.44
C SER A 27 19.32 -13.79 4.25
N GLU A 28 18.48 -13.79 5.27
CA GLU A 28 18.24 -14.98 6.10
C GLU A 28 16.83 -15.52 5.85
N PRO A 29 16.67 -16.80 5.48
CA PRO A 29 15.34 -17.39 5.35
C PRO A 29 14.66 -17.42 6.72
N VAL A 30 13.38 -17.09 6.78
CA VAL A 30 12.62 -17.10 8.02
C VAL A 30 11.82 -18.39 8.13
N GLU A 31 12.03 -19.13 9.23
CA GLU A 31 11.21 -20.28 9.59
C GLU A 31 9.85 -19.79 10.10
N SER A 32 8.83 -19.93 9.25
CA SER A 32 7.47 -19.57 9.59
C SER A 32 6.71 -20.77 10.15
N ARG A 33 5.94 -20.52 11.23
CA ARG A 33 5.02 -21.52 11.81
C ARG A 33 3.96 -22.01 10.81
N TYR A 34 3.68 -21.23 9.76
CA TYR A 34 2.70 -21.58 8.75
C TYR A 34 3.20 -22.64 7.76
N SER A 35 4.51 -22.85 7.70
CA SER A 35 5.11 -23.85 6.80
C SER A 35 4.59 -25.25 7.09
N GLU A 36 4.48 -25.66 8.35
CA GLU A 36 3.96 -26.97 8.74
C GLU A 36 2.45 -27.10 8.50
N ILE A 37 1.69 -26.03 8.71
CA ILE A 37 0.23 -25.99 8.59
C ILE A 37 -0.21 -26.15 7.13
N PHE A 38 0.50 -25.48 6.22
CA PHE A 38 0.16 -25.40 4.80
C PHE A 38 0.95 -26.37 3.93
N SER A 39 1.96 -27.07 4.47
CA SER A 39 2.78 -28.01 3.70
C SER A 39 1.93 -29.10 3.04
N ASN A 40 2.16 -29.31 1.74
CA ASN A 40 1.46 -30.29 0.91
C ASN A 40 -0.05 -30.05 0.73
N LYS A 41 -0.55 -28.88 1.12
CA LYS A 41 -1.96 -28.51 1.06
C LYS A 41 -2.28 -27.72 -0.20
N ILE A 42 -3.55 -27.76 -0.60
CA ILE A 42 -4.08 -27.02 -1.74
C ILE A 42 -4.85 -25.82 -1.21
N ILE A 43 -4.49 -24.62 -1.67
CA ILE A 43 -5.23 -23.40 -1.36
C ILE A 43 -6.04 -22.93 -2.58
N GLY A 44 -7.29 -22.58 -2.37
CA GLY A 44 -8.14 -21.91 -3.34
C GLY A 44 -8.22 -20.43 -3.03
N VAL A 45 -8.19 -19.58 -4.04
CA VAL A 45 -8.32 -18.13 -3.90
C VAL A 45 -9.68 -17.71 -4.44
N GLU A 46 -10.56 -17.21 -3.57
CA GLU A 46 -11.82 -16.61 -3.98
C GLU A 46 -11.60 -15.21 -4.58
N PRO A 47 -12.46 -14.75 -5.50
CA PRO A 47 -12.44 -13.37 -5.97
C PRO A 47 -12.59 -12.40 -4.79
N PHE A 48 -11.72 -11.39 -4.73
CA PHE A 48 -11.78 -10.38 -3.67
C PHE A 48 -12.98 -9.48 -3.84
N ASP A 49 -13.72 -9.21 -2.76
CA ASP A 49 -14.75 -8.18 -2.79
C ASP A 49 -14.08 -6.79 -2.81
N VAL A 50 -14.53 -5.90 -3.70
CA VAL A 50 -13.97 -4.55 -3.84
C VAL A 50 -15.05 -3.51 -3.61
N GLU A 51 -14.84 -2.64 -2.62
CA GLU A 51 -15.72 -1.52 -2.32
C GLU A 51 -14.97 -0.18 -2.44
N PHE A 52 -15.66 0.81 -3.03
CA PHE A 52 -15.21 2.19 -3.03
C PHE A 52 -15.95 2.96 -1.95
N SER A 53 -15.24 3.25 -0.85
CA SER A 53 -15.78 4.01 0.27
C SER A 53 -15.37 5.48 0.22
N SER A 54 -16.01 6.25 1.10
CA SER A 54 -15.55 7.60 1.40
C SER A 54 -14.48 7.54 2.49
N SER A 55 -13.38 8.28 2.29
CA SER A 55 -12.32 8.48 3.29
C SER A 55 -12.82 9.04 4.62
N ARG A 56 -14.00 9.68 4.62
CA ARG A 56 -14.56 10.38 5.77
C ARG A 56 -16.05 10.63 5.62
N PHE A 57 -16.76 10.71 6.74
CA PHE A 57 -18.09 11.30 6.74
C PHE A 57 -17.98 12.82 6.56
N ALA A 58 -18.29 13.32 5.37
CA ALA A 58 -18.36 14.75 5.10
C ALA A 58 -19.70 15.10 4.47
N ILE A 59 -20.39 16.08 5.07
CA ILE A 59 -21.64 16.61 4.53
C ILE A 59 -21.26 17.67 3.50
N ASP A 60 -21.55 17.41 2.23
CA ASP A 60 -21.39 18.41 1.17
C ASP A 60 -22.47 19.49 1.31
N LEU A 61 -22.05 20.71 1.65
CA LEU A 61 -22.93 21.85 1.85
C LEU A 61 -22.83 22.87 0.70
N ARG A 62 -22.02 22.62 -0.33
CA ARG A 62 -21.69 23.61 -1.36
C ARG A 62 -22.90 24.08 -2.18
N ASP A 63 -23.92 23.22 -2.29
CA ASP A 63 -25.19 23.51 -2.96
C ASP A 63 -26.40 23.55 -2.03
N VAL A 64 -26.17 23.54 -0.71
CA VAL A 64 -27.27 23.64 0.25
C VAL A 64 -27.75 25.08 0.30
N SER A 65 -29.07 25.24 0.20
CA SER A 65 -29.72 26.53 0.44
C SER A 65 -30.76 26.39 1.53
N LEU A 66 -30.76 27.33 2.46
CA LEU A 66 -31.78 27.44 3.51
C LEU A 66 -32.64 28.66 3.21
N SER A 67 -33.96 28.47 3.23
CA SER A 67 -34.88 29.61 3.31
C SER A 67 -35.16 29.94 4.77
N VAL A 68 -34.72 31.11 5.22
CA VAL A 68 -35.05 31.65 6.54
C VAL A 68 -35.85 32.93 6.33
N ASN A 69 -37.09 32.96 6.83
CA ASN A 69 -38.00 34.11 6.68
C ASN A 69 -38.17 34.59 5.22
N GLY A 70 -38.19 33.67 4.26
CA GLY A 70 -38.33 33.99 2.83
C GLY A 70 -37.05 34.47 2.14
N GLN A 71 -35.92 34.60 2.86
CA GLN A 71 -34.61 34.84 2.25
C GLN A 71 -33.87 33.52 2.04
N LYS A 72 -33.38 33.31 0.81
CA LYS A 72 -32.52 32.19 0.44
C LYS A 72 -31.08 32.49 0.85
N VAL A 73 -30.58 31.79 1.86
CA VAL A 73 -29.16 31.78 2.24
C VAL A 73 -28.51 30.62 1.48
N VAL A 74 -27.54 30.95 0.61
CA VAL A 74 -26.76 29.96 -0.14
C VAL A 74 -25.44 29.75 0.57
N PHE A 75 -25.12 28.51 0.94
CA PHE A 75 -23.82 28.17 1.52
C PHE A 75 -22.78 28.03 0.41
N GLN A 76 -22.27 29.14 -0.12
CA GLN A 76 -21.22 29.13 -1.14
C GLN A 76 -19.87 28.82 -0.49
N LYS A 77 -19.57 27.53 -0.29
CA LYS A 77 -18.22 27.07 0.04
C LYS A 77 -17.59 26.45 -1.21
N LYS A 78 -16.32 26.76 -1.47
CA LYS A 78 -15.53 26.08 -2.52
C LYS A 78 -15.21 24.64 -2.13
N TYR A 79 -14.94 24.40 -0.84
CA TYR A 79 -14.53 23.11 -0.29
C TYR A 79 -15.63 22.51 0.58
N ILE A 80 -15.77 21.18 0.53
CA ILE A 80 -16.59 20.41 1.46
C ILE A 80 -16.11 20.68 2.89
N THR A 81 -14.80 20.53 3.10
CA THR A 81 -14.10 20.88 4.34
C THR A 81 -12.62 21.16 4.05
N LYS A 82 -11.92 21.74 5.01
CA LYS A 82 -10.45 21.87 4.99
C LYS A 82 -9.86 20.98 6.07
N VAL A 83 -8.74 20.32 5.77
CA VAL A 83 -8.07 19.40 6.69
C VAL A 83 -6.56 19.40 6.43
N ASP A 84 -5.79 19.02 7.43
CA ASP A 84 -4.37 18.75 7.28
C ASP A 84 -4.16 17.28 6.87
N VAL A 85 -3.47 17.07 5.75
CA VAL A 85 -3.10 15.75 5.22
C VAL A 85 -1.61 15.55 5.38
N ASP A 86 -1.28 14.65 6.29
CA ASP A 86 0.07 14.26 6.63
C ASP A 86 0.92 13.85 5.40
N GLY A 87 2.03 14.55 5.18
CA GLY A 87 2.93 14.49 4.03
C GLY A 87 2.51 15.36 2.83
N LEU A 88 1.52 16.24 2.96
CA LEU A 88 1.02 17.12 1.89
C LEU A 88 0.74 18.53 2.43
N GLY A 89 0.08 18.65 3.58
CA GLY A 89 -0.24 19.91 4.25
C GLY A 89 -1.73 20.19 4.35
N GLU A 90 -2.11 21.46 4.55
CA GLU A 90 -3.51 21.88 4.57
C GLU A 90 -4.11 21.80 3.16
N VAL A 91 -5.19 21.05 3.03
CA VAL A 91 -5.91 20.86 1.78
C VAL A 91 -7.40 21.20 1.93
N GLY A 92 -7.99 21.65 0.82
CA GLY A 92 -9.43 21.80 0.67
C GLY A 92 -10.01 20.59 -0.05
N ILE A 93 -10.93 19.87 0.57
CA ILE A 93 -11.57 18.71 -0.03
C ILE A 93 -12.61 19.18 -1.04
N LEU A 94 -12.44 18.74 -2.28
CA LEU A 94 -13.33 19.05 -3.39
C LEU A 94 -14.30 17.91 -3.61
N GLU A 95 -13.83 16.66 -3.59
CA GLU A 95 -14.68 15.51 -3.85
C GLU A 95 -14.35 14.36 -2.93
N ILE A 96 -15.38 13.65 -2.49
CA ILE A 96 -15.28 12.42 -1.71
C ILE A 96 -15.80 11.25 -2.55
N ASN A 97 -15.16 10.09 -2.39
CA ASN A 97 -15.49 8.87 -3.13
C ASN A 97 -15.50 9.10 -4.65
N ALA A 98 -14.46 9.77 -5.12
CA ALA A 98 -14.19 10.06 -6.51
C ALA A 98 -14.24 8.81 -7.40
N LEU A 99 -13.63 7.70 -6.99
CA LEU A 99 -13.62 6.43 -7.74
C LEU A 99 -15.03 5.90 -8.03
N LYS A 100 -15.94 5.99 -7.06
CA LYS A 100 -17.34 5.60 -7.26
C LYS A 100 -18.09 6.52 -8.23
N LYS A 101 -17.75 7.81 -8.25
CA LYS A 101 -18.38 8.80 -9.14
C LYS A 101 -17.85 8.73 -10.58
N THR A 102 -16.62 8.26 -10.77
CA THR A 102 -16.02 8.04 -12.10
C THR A 102 -16.26 6.63 -12.64
N ASP A 103 -17.17 5.85 -12.03
CA ASP A 103 -17.45 4.46 -12.39
C ASP A 103 -16.18 3.60 -12.54
N ALA A 104 -15.24 3.71 -11.58
CA ALA A 104 -14.04 2.88 -11.58
C ALA A 104 -14.41 1.39 -11.57
N ASP A 105 -13.67 0.57 -12.32
CA ASP A 105 -14.03 -0.83 -12.57
C ASP A 105 -13.56 -1.74 -11.43
N ALA A 106 -14.46 -1.98 -10.47
CA ALA A 106 -14.24 -2.89 -9.35
C ALA A 106 -13.92 -4.33 -9.79
N ASN A 107 -14.51 -4.81 -10.89
CA ASN A 107 -14.27 -6.16 -11.40
C ASN A 107 -12.86 -6.28 -11.99
N LEU A 108 -12.40 -5.23 -12.69
CA LEU A 108 -11.03 -5.18 -13.19
C LEU A 108 -10.03 -5.23 -12.02
N ILE A 109 -10.25 -4.42 -10.97
CA ILE A 109 -9.41 -4.43 -9.76
C ILE A 109 -9.43 -5.81 -9.11
N GLN A 110 -10.61 -6.40 -8.89
CA GLN A 110 -10.77 -7.75 -8.34
C GLN A 110 -9.96 -8.79 -9.12
N SER A 111 -10.06 -8.78 -10.45
CA SER A 111 -9.35 -9.74 -11.30
C SER A 111 -7.83 -9.58 -11.22
N GLN A 112 -7.34 -8.34 -11.17
CA GLN A 112 -5.91 -8.04 -11.05
C GLN A 112 -5.36 -8.48 -9.70
N VAL A 113 -6.09 -8.18 -8.62
CA VAL A 113 -5.70 -8.55 -7.25
C VAL A 113 -5.74 -10.05 -7.06
N THR A 114 -6.81 -10.73 -7.49
CA THR A 114 -6.92 -12.19 -7.38
C THR A 114 -5.74 -12.87 -8.11
N LYS A 115 -5.43 -12.40 -9.32
CA LYS A 115 -4.27 -12.88 -10.07
C LYS A 115 -2.95 -12.64 -9.35
N GLU A 116 -2.73 -11.44 -8.83
CA GLU A 116 -1.48 -11.11 -8.13
C GLU A 116 -1.32 -11.94 -6.84
N TRP A 117 -2.41 -12.22 -6.12
CA TRP A 117 -2.39 -13.09 -4.94
C TRP A 117 -1.99 -14.52 -5.31
N ILE A 118 -2.53 -15.05 -6.40
CA ILE A 118 -2.16 -16.36 -6.90
C ILE A 118 -0.66 -16.39 -7.25
N LEU A 119 -0.15 -15.38 -7.96
CA LEU A 119 1.27 -15.28 -8.29
C LEU A 119 2.16 -15.16 -7.04
N GLY A 120 1.72 -14.41 -6.03
CA GLY A 120 2.40 -14.29 -4.75
C GLY A 120 2.44 -15.60 -3.97
N LEU A 121 1.31 -16.31 -3.90
CA LEU A 121 1.18 -17.61 -3.23
C LEU A 121 1.97 -18.72 -3.93
N LEU A 122 2.11 -18.65 -5.26
CA LEU A 122 3.00 -19.54 -6.03
C LEU A 122 4.49 -19.19 -5.85
N GLY A 123 4.79 -17.99 -5.35
CA GLY A 123 6.15 -17.47 -5.26
C GLY A 123 6.73 -17.03 -6.61
N ASP A 124 5.87 -16.83 -7.61
CA ASP A 124 6.22 -16.39 -8.97
C ASP A 124 6.41 -14.88 -9.05
N SER A 125 5.72 -14.11 -8.19
CA SER A 125 5.89 -12.66 -8.09
C SER A 125 7.03 -12.31 -7.14
N ASN A 126 8.04 -11.59 -7.64
CA ASN A 126 9.09 -11.01 -6.81
C ASN A 126 8.51 -9.86 -5.98
N TYR A 127 8.78 -9.84 -4.68
CA TYR A 127 8.35 -8.74 -3.83
C TYR A 127 9.40 -8.32 -2.83
N THR A 128 9.34 -7.05 -2.44
CA THR A 128 10.03 -6.56 -1.25
C THR A 128 9.07 -5.74 -0.39
N VAL A 129 9.18 -5.89 0.93
CA VAL A 129 8.40 -5.12 1.90
C VAL A 129 9.33 -4.56 2.95
N GLY A 130 9.43 -3.23 3.05
CA GLY A 130 10.25 -2.61 4.08
C GLY A 130 9.73 -2.92 5.49
N PHE A 131 10.64 -3.20 6.42
CA PHE A 131 10.33 -3.34 7.85
C PHE A 131 11.23 -2.46 8.72
N PHE A 132 10.73 -2.10 9.90
CA PHE A 132 11.50 -1.38 10.90
C PHE A 132 11.06 -1.74 12.33
N ASN A 133 11.95 -2.34 13.12
CA ASN A 133 11.65 -2.71 14.50
C ASN A 133 12.15 -1.66 15.49
N LYS A 134 13.40 -1.23 15.32
CA LYS A 134 14.09 -0.23 16.13
C LYS A 134 15.32 0.31 15.40
N PHE A 135 15.96 1.33 15.96
CA PHE A 135 17.26 1.79 15.47
C PHE A 135 18.37 0.77 15.77
N GLY A 136 19.32 0.63 14.85
CA GLY A 136 20.48 -0.25 14.97
C GLY A 136 20.54 -1.29 13.85
N GLU A 137 21.73 -1.85 13.62
CA GLU A 137 21.96 -2.89 12.60
C GLU A 137 21.04 -4.11 12.82
N GLY A 138 20.59 -4.73 11.74
CA GLY A 138 19.68 -5.89 11.77
C GLY A 138 18.22 -5.57 12.13
N ASN A 139 17.89 -4.34 12.52
CA ASN A 139 16.53 -3.98 12.97
C ASN A 139 15.68 -3.27 11.90
N SER A 140 16.23 -3.09 10.70
CA SER A 140 15.54 -2.52 9.56
C SER A 140 16.05 -3.17 8.28
N GLY A 141 15.20 -3.24 7.27
CA GLY A 141 15.55 -3.85 6.00
C GLY A 141 14.32 -4.16 5.17
N PHE A 142 14.38 -5.27 4.43
CA PHE A 142 13.30 -5.73 3.56
C PHE A 142 12.94 -7.18 3.87
N LEU A 143 11.66 -7.48 3.85
CA LEU A 143 11.18 -8.84 3.65
C LEU A 143 11.10 -9.10 2.15
N SER A 144 11.50 -10.28 1.70
CA SER A 144 11.52 -10.65 0.28
C SER A 144 11.21 -12.13 0.11
N ASN A 145 10.59 -12.56 -0.98
CA ASN A 145 10.47 -14.00 -1.26
C ASN A 145 11.78 -14.66 -1.70
N ARG A 146 12.80 -13.88 -2.04
CA ARG A 146 14.11 -14.40 -2.48
C ARG A 146 15.25 -13.62 -1.83
N PRO A 147 16.46 -14.20 -1.74
CA PRO A 147 17.63 -13.44 -1.34
C PRO A 147 17.84 -12.23 -2.26
N LEU A 148 18.38 -11.15 -1.71
CA LEU A 148 18.64 -9.92 -2.46
C LEU A 148 20.13 -9.56 -2.40
N GLU A 149 20.63 -8.99 -3.48
CA GLU A 149 21.88 -8.23 -3.50
C GLU A 149 21.67 -6.84 -4.10
N ARG A 150 22.71 -5.99 -4.04
CA ARG A 150 22.76 -4.76 -4.83
C ARG A 150 23.72 -4.94 -5.99
N ASP A 151 23.31 -4.51 -7.17
CA ASP A 151 24.18 -4.42 -8.32
C ASP A 151 25.12 -3.19 -8.23
N GLU A 152 25.94 -3.01 -9.27
CA GLU A 152 26.85 -1.87 -9.41
C GLU A 152 26.15 -0.50 -9.49
N ASN A 153 24.85 -0.49 -9.82
CA ASN A 153 24.00 0.71 -9.89
C ASN A 153 23.24 0.97 -8.57
N TYR A 154 23.51 0.19 -7.53
CA TYR A 154 22.81 0.20 -6.24
C TYR A 154 21.32 -0.21 -6.33
N GLU A 155 20.92 -0.90 -7.39
CA GLU A 155 19.58 -1.47 -7.54
C GLU A 155 19.49 -2.85 -6.87
N PHE A 156 18.31 -3.19 -6.35
CA PHE A 156 18.09 -4.50 -5.74
C PHE A 156 17.88 -5.56 -6.81
N VAL A 157 18.68 -6.62 -6.74
CA VAL A 157 18.58 -7.79 -7.63
C VAL A 157 18.12 -9.01 -6.83
N PHE A 158 17.09 -9.69 -7.32
CA PHE A 158 16.60 -10.94 -6.74
C PHE A 158 17.49 -12.11 -7.17
N LEU A 159 18.08 -12.79 -6.19
CA LEU A 159 18.92 -13.95 -6.40
C LEU A 159 18.08 -15.24 -6.49
N PRO A 160 18.57 -16.27 -7.19
CA PRO A 160 18.00 -17.61 -7.13
C PRO A 160 17.98 -18.16 -5.70
N THR A 161 17.02 -19.03 -5.39
CA THR A 161 16.93 -19.73 -4.11
C THR A 161 16.71 -21.23 -4.29
N ASP A 162 17.31 -22.02 -3.40
CA ASP A 162 17.07 -23.46 -3.24
C ASP A 162 15.93 -23.76 -2.25
N LYS A 163 15.43 -22.74 -1.53
CA LYS A 163 14.35 -22.87 -0.56
C LYS A 163 12.98 -22.75 -1.25
N PRO A 164 11.93 -23.37 -0.67
CA PRO A 164 10.58 -23.19 -1.18
C PRO A 164 10.18 -21.72 -1.22
N THR A 165 9.52 -21.29 -2.29
CA THR A 165 8.92 -19.95 -2.44
C THR A 165 7.41 -19.96 -2.19
N THR A 166 6.84 -21.12 -1.90
CA THR A 166 5.44 -21.33 -1.51
C THR A 166 5.36 -22.37 -0.40
N TYR A 167 4.36 -22.27 0.48
CA TYR A 167 4.02 -23.34 1.43
C TYR A 167 3.11 -24.41 0.81
N PHE A 168 2.36 -24.04 -0.22
CA PHE A 168 1.28 -24.86 -0.77
C PHE A 168 1.79 -25.76 -1.89
N LYS A 169 1.17 -26.93 -2.02
CA LYS A 169 1.42 -27.84 -3.15
C LYS A 169 0.83 -27.29 -4.45
N GLU A 170 -0.32 -26.63 -4.34
CA GLU A 170 -1.09 -26.13 -5.47
C GLU A 170 -1.92 -24.92 -5.02
N VAL A 171 -2.03 -23.93 -5.90
CA VAL A 171 -2.88 -22.74 -5.73
C VAL A 171 -3.93 -22.76 -6.85
N ARG A 172 -5.21 -22.70 -6.48
CA ARG A 172 -6.34 -22.73 -7.43
C ARG A 172 -7.06 -21.39 -7.45
N ASP A 173 -7.36 -20.90 -8.65
CA ASP A 173 -8.27 -19.77 -8.85
C ASP A 173 -9.72 -20.27 -8.76
N LEU A 174 -10.50 -19.77 -7.79
CA LEU A 174 -11.89 -20.16 -7.58
C LEU A 174 -12.91 -19.24 -8.27
N THR A 175 -12.49 -18.31 -9.14
CA THR A 175 -13.38 -17.32 -9.77
C THR A 175 -14.58 -17.94 -10.51
N ASN A 176 -14.44 -19.14 -11.06
CA ASN A 176 -15.51 -19.82 -11.83
C ASN A 176 -15.62 -21.32 -11.54
N ILE A 177 -15.05 -21.81 -10.43
CA ILE A 177 -15.02 -23.24 -10.08
C ILE A 177 -15.37 -23.45 -8.61
N SER A 178 -15.85 -24.64 -8.24
CA SER A 178 -16.11 -24.99 -6.84
C SER A 178 -14.81 -25.16 -6.06
N ALA A 179 -14.89 -25.01 -4.73
CA ALA A 179 -13.80 -25.29 -3.80
C ALA A 179 -13.56 -26.80 -3.58
N ASP A 180 -14.05 -27.67 -4.47
CA ASP A 180 -13.93 -29.11 -4.29
C ASP A 180 -12.46 -29.56 -4.35
N GLY A 181 -12.06 -30.33 -3.34
CA GLY A 181 -10.69 -30.84 -3.24
C GLY A 181 -9.64 -29.78 -2.93
N VAL A 182 -10.05 -28.65 -2.36
CA VAL A 182 -9.18 -27.63 -1.75
C VAL A 182 -9.14 -27.87 -0.24
N ASP A 183 -7.96 -27.71 0.38
CA ASP A 183 -7.82 -27.81 1.84
C ASP A 183 -8.15 -26.48 2.55
N TYR A 184 -7.73 -25.35 1.96
CA TYR A 184 -7.92 -24.00 2.51
C TYR A 184 -8.43 -23.00 1.49
N ILE A 185 -9.24 -22.03 1.90
CA ILE A 185 -9.70 -20.93 1.05
C ILE A 185 -9.09 -19.61 1.55
N LEU A 186 -8.44 -18.86 0.65
CA LEU A 186 -8.14 -17.44 0.85
C LEU A 186 -9.34 -16.62 0.42
N ARG A 187 -9.91 -15.86 1.37
CA ARG A 187 -10.91 -14.83 1.13
C ARG A 187 -10.28 -13.47 1.37
N GLY A 188 -10.81 -12.45 0.68
CA GLY A 188 -10.46 -11.10 1.05
C GLY A 188 -11.43 -10.05 0.54
N TYR A 189 -11.31 -8.90 1.18
CA TYR A 189 -12.12 -7.72 0.97
C TYR A 189 -11.19 -6.52 0.89
N ILE A 190 -11.48 -5.63 -0.06
CA ILE A 190 -10.68 -4.46 -0.37
C ILE A 190 -11.58 -3.25 -0.25
N ASP A 191 -11.22 -2.36 0.67
CA ASP A 191 -11.82 -1.04 0.77
C ASP A 191 -10.86 0.02 0.23
N ILE A 192 -11.31 0.77 -0.78
CA ILE A 192 -10.53 1.84 -1.39
C ILE A 192 -11.20 3.18 -1.11
N SER A 193 -10.69 3.84 -0.09
CA SER A 193 -11.15 5.17 0.32
C SER A 193 -10.38 6.25 -0.43
N ASN A 194 -11.10 7.21 -1.00
CA ASN A 194 -10.48 8.18 -1.90
C ASN A 194 -11.18 9.55 -1.90
N GLU A 195 -10.39 10.59 -2.17
CA GLU A 195 -10.83 11.98 -2.22
C GLU A 195 -9.97 12.79 -3.19
N VAL A 196 -10.56 13.83 -3.80
CA VAL A 196 -9.82 14.82 -4.58
C VAL A 196 -9.75 16.11 -3.78
N VAL A 197 -8.55 16.66 -3.69
CA VAL A 197 -8.25 17.81 -2.85
C VAL A 197 -7.48 18.87 -3.62
N GLU A 198 -7.62 20.14 -3.23
CA GLU A 198 -6.73 21.24 -3.64
C GLU A 198 -5.76 21.54 -2.51
N LEU A 199 -4.46 21.62 -2.82
CA LEU A 199 -3.46 22.03 -1.83
C LEU A 199 -3.58 23.51 -1.52
N LEU A 200 -3.81 23.85 -0.24
CA LEU A 200 -3.96 25.23 0.22
C LEU A 200 -2.68 25.75 0.85
N THR A 201 -2.01 24.92 1.64
CA THR A 201 -0.75 25.27 2.29
C THR A 201 0.10 24.00 2.39
N PRO A 202 1.32 23.97 1.83
CA PRO A 202 2.19 22.80 1.94
C PRO A 202 2.59 22.57 3.39
N GLU A 203 2.86 21.31 3.74
CA GLU A 203 3.42 20.97 5.05
C GLU A 203 4.82 21.60 5.20
N GLU A 204 5.06 22.29 6.31
CA GLU A 204 6.37 22.87 6.63
C GLU A 204 7.34 21.75 7.05
N ASP A 205 8.30 21.44 6.18
CA ASP A 205 9.27 20.38 6.44
C ASP A 205 10.49 20.96 7.20
N GLU A 206 10.41 21.06 8.54
CA GLU A 206 11.48 21.65 9.36
C GLU A 206 12.81 20.87 9.34
N TYR A 207 12.86 19.67 8.74
CA TYR A 207 14.04 18.78 8.83
C TYR A 207 14.40 18.00 7.55
N SER A 208 13.84 18.29 6.39
CA SER A 208 14.06 17.43 5.22
C SER A 208 15.18 17.93 4.28
N ASN A 209 16.36 17.32 4.44
CA ASN A 209 17.25 17.01 3.30
C ASN A 209 16.68 15.80 2.51
N ARG A 210 15.36 15.60 2.50
CA ARG A 210 14.76 14.51 1.73
C ARG A 210 14.65 15.00 0.30
N VAL A 211 15.42 14.37 -0.58
CA VAL A 211 15.17 14.36 -2.02
C VAL A 211 13.89 13.55 -2.25
N PHE A 212 12.74 14.07 -1.82
CA PHE A 212 11.50 13.82 -2.52
C PHE A 212 11.42 14.94 -3.55
N GLU A 213 11.16 14.61 -4.81
CA GLU A 213 10.90 15.61 -5.83
C GLU A 213 9.77 16.52 -5.36
N ASP A 214 10.20 17.73 -4.98
CA ASP A 214 9.40 18.88 -4.61
C ASP A 214 8.33 19.14 -5.68
N THR A 215 7.09 18.67 -5.45
CA THR A 215 5.98 18.84 -6.40
C THR A 215 4.64 19.19 -5.74
N SER A 216 4.64 19.48 -4.43
CA SER A 216 3.46 19.97 -3.72
C SER A 216 3.21 21.45 -4.07
N THR A 217 2.41 21.71 -5.11
CA THR A 217 2.15 23.06 -5.61
C THR A 217 0.84 23.60 -5.06
N VAL A 218 0.87 24.76 -4.38
CA VAL A 218 -0.34 25.43 -3.91
C VAL A 218 -1.31 25.68 -5.08
N GLY A 219 -2.59 25.36 -4.87
CA GLY A 219 -3.62 25.39 -5.91
C GLY A 219 -3.61 24.17 -6.84
N GLY A 220 -2.65 23.26 -6.68
CA GLY A 220 -2.62 21.97 -7.38
C GLY A 220 -3.68 21.02 -6.85
N TYR A 221 -4.21 20.18 -7.74
CA TYR A 221 -5.25 19.21 -7.42
C TYR A 221 -4.65 17.81 -7.27
N TYR A 222 -5.01 17.09 -6.21
CA TYR A 222 -4.46 15.77 -5.90
C TYR A 222 -5.56 14.74 -5.69
N LEU A 223 -5.41 13.56 -6.29
CA LEU A 223 -6.14 12.37 -5.87
C LEU A 223 -5.41 11.72 -4.70
N LEU A 224 -6.09 11.66 -3.56
CA LEU A 224 -5.66 10.88 -2.40
C LEU A 224 -6.40 9.55 -2.45
N CYS A 225 -5.65 8.46 -2.53
CA CYS A 225 -6.19 7.10 -2.56
C CYS A 225 -5.57 6.31 -1.42
N ASN A 226 -6.38 5.70 -0.57
CA ASN A 226 -5.94 4.82 0.49
C ASN A 226 -6.69 3.50 0.36
N ALA A 227 -5.96 2.42 0.12
CA ALA A 227 -6.54 1.09 0.18
C ALA A 227 -6.32 0.44 1.55
N TYR A 228 -7.25 -0.45 1.88
CA TYR A 228 -7.20 -1.35 3.01
C TYR A 228 -7.61 -2.74 2.53
N ILE A 229 -6.87 -3.76 2.95
CA ILE A 229 -7.13 -5.15 2.57
C ILE A 229 -7.39 -5.95 3.84
N GLU A 230 -8.59 -6.52 3.94
CA GLU A 230 -8.91 -7.59 4.88
C GLU A 230 -8.77 -8.93 4.15
N TRP A 231 -8.23 -9.94 4.83
CA TRP A 231 -8.08 -11.27 4.28
C TRP A 231 -8.10 -12.32 5.39
N GLU A 232 -8.50 -13.52 5.03
CA GLU A 232 -8.50 -14.69 5.91
C GLU A 232 -8.24 -15.97 5.12
N ILE A 233 -7.54 -16.91 5.75
CA ILE A 233 -7.40 -18.29 5.27
C ILE A 233 -8.27 -19.19 6.15
N VAL A 234 -9.20 -19.88 5.52
CA VAL A 234 -10.21 -20.73 6.19
C VAL A 234 -9.97 -22.19 5.84
N ASP A 235 -10.00 -23.07 6.83
CA ASP A 235 -10.01 -24.53 6.62
C ASP A 235 -11.37 -24.96 6.04
N VAL A 236 -11.37 -25.63 4.88
CA VAL A 236 -12.60 -25.98 4.16
C VAL A 236 -13.44 -27.01 4.93
N VAL A 237 -12.82 -27.88 5.72
CA VAL A 237 -13.50 -28.96 6.44
C VAL A 237 -14.12 -28.43 7.74
N THR A 238 -13.37 -27.63 8.51
CA THR A 238 -13.83 -27.13 9.81
C THR A 238 -14.53 -25.78 9.73
N ASN A 239 -14.33 -25.04 8.64
CA ASN A 239 -14.75 -23.65 8.47
C ASN A 239 -14.16 -22.71 9.55
N GLU A 240 -13.00 -23.07 10.11
CA GLU A 240 -12.27 -22.24 11.06
C GLU A 240 -11.26 -21.33 10.35
N VAL A 241 -11.13 -20.10 10.83
CA VAL A 241 -10.11 -19.15 10.36
C VAL A 241 -8.76 -19.52 10.96
N VAL A 242 -7.82 -19.90 10.11
CA VAL A 242 -6.47 -20.34 10.49
C VAL A 242 -5.53 -19.15 10.66
N VAL A 243 -5.63 -18.16 9.77
CA VAL A 243 -4.84 -16.92 9.81
C VAL A 243 -5.63 -15.81 9.13
N ASN A 244 -5.46 -14.56 9.58
CA ASN A 244 -6.16 -13.41 9.02
C ASN A 244 -5.37 -12.12 9.15
N TYR A 245 -5.91 -11.04 8.56
CA TYR A 245 -5.32 -9.70 8.54
C TYR A 245 -5.03 -9.06 9.91
N LYS A 246 -5.59 -9.57 11.01
CA LYS A 246 -5.32 -9.07 12.37
C LYS A 246 -4.06 -9.70 12.98
N GLU A 247 -3.45 -10.65 12.29
CA GLU A 247 -2.21 -11.27 12.73
C GLU A 247 -1.12 -10.21 12.90
N LYS A 248 -0.39 -10.30 14.01
CA LYS A 248 0.70 -9.37 14.30
C LYS A 248 1.99 -9.92 13.71
N SER A 249 2.62 -9.13 12.85
CA SER A 249 4.01 -9.35 12.47
C SER A 249 4.94 -8.86 13.59
N ASP A 250 5.99 -9.61 13.86
CA ASP A 250 7.11 -9.15 14.70
C ASP A 250 7.87 -8.01 14.03
N ASP A 251 7.90 -8.02 12.70
CA ASP A 251 8.47 -6.98 11.87
C ASP A 251 7.43 -5.88 11.65
N ARG A 252 7.69 -4.64 12.11
CA ARG A 252 6.72 -3.54 11.92
C ARG A 252 6.68 -3.16 10.46
N ILE A 253 5.63 -3.63 9.80
CA ILE A 253 5.32 -3.35 8.41
C ILE A 253 4.16 -2.39 8.41
N ASN A 254 4.29 -1.31 7.65
CA ASN A 254 3.15 -0.43 7.42
C ASN A 254 2.10 -1.26 6.67
N THR A 255 0.86 -1.35 7.15
CA THR A 255 -0.23 -2.09 6.49
C THR A 255 -1.18 -1.18 5.72
N ARG A 256 -0.89 0.12 5.70
CA ARG A 256 -1.62 1.12 4.93
C ARG A 256 -0.72 1.71 3.86
N ASN A 257 -1.24 1.77 2.64
CA ASN A 257 -0.63 2.55 1.59
C ASN A 257 -1.47 3.81 1.39
N SER A 258 -0.85 4.85 0.84
CA SER A 258 -1.55 6.07 0.49
C SER A 258 -0.78 6.73 -0.64
N ILE A 259 -1.29 6.65 -1.86
CA ILE A 259 -0.75 7.41 -2.97
C ILE A 259 -1.39 8.80 -3.04
N LYS A 260 -0.54 9.77 -3.38
CA LYS A 260 -0.90 11.15 -3.66
C LYS A 260 -0.52 11.43 -5.09
N ILE A 261 -1.52 11.63 -5.94
CA ILE A 261 -1.30 11.80 -7.38
C ILE A 261 -1.67 13.23 -7.73
N LEU A 262 -0.70 14.01 -8.21
CA LEU A 262 -0.98 15.30 -8.83
C LEU A 262 -1.81 15.06 -10.10
N LEU A 263 -3.00 15.65 -10.14
CA LEU A 263 -3.85 15.64 -11.31
C LEU A 263 -3.33 16.70 -12.30
N PRO A 264 -3.26 16.39 -13.61
CA PRO A 264 -2.74 17.29 -14.64
C PRO A 264 -3.77 18.38 -15.00
N ILE A 265 -4.22 19.13 -14.00
CA ILE A 265 -5.20 20.23 -14.12
C ILE A 265 -4.46 21.53 -13.79
N PRO A 266 -4.66 22.62 -14.57
CA PRO A 266 -4.07 23.92 -14.25
C PRO A 266 -4.44 24.39 -12.84
N ASN A 267 -3.46 24.90 -12.11
CA ASN A 267 -3.64 25.30 -10.71
C ASN A 267 -4.80 26.27 -10.54
N GLY A 268 -5.70 25.98 -9.60
CA GLY A 268 -6.84 26.82 -9.27
C GLY A 268 -7.95 26.88 -10.32
N ASP A 269 -7.86 26.15 -11.44
CA ASP A 269 -8.90 26.13 -12.49
C ASP A 269 -10.00 25.13 -12.16
N SER A 270 -11.08 25.62 -11.52
CA SER A 270 -12.21 24.78 -11.11
C SER A 270 -13.02 24.22 -12.29
N ASN A 271 -13.06 24.92 -13.44
CA ASN A 271 -13.79 24.46 -14.62
C ASN A 271 -13.03 23.32 -15.32
N ALA A 272 -11.70 23.43 -15.40
CA ALA A 272 -10.85 22.36 -15.90
C ALA A 272 -10.91 21.14 -14.98
N PHE A 273 -11.00 21.33 -13.66
CA PHE A 273 -11.21 20.25 -12.69
C PHE A 273 -12.51 19.48 -12.95
N GLU A 274 -13.66 20.17 -13.03
CA GLU A 274 -14.95 19.52 -13.29
C GLU A 274 -14.94 18.73 -14.61
N SER A 275 -14.31 19.29 -15.64
CA SER A 275 -14.20 18.65 -16.96
C SER A 275 -13.28 17.43 -16.97
N TYR A 276 -12.17 17.48 -16.24
CA TYR A 276 -11.21 16.38 -16.13
C TYR A 276 -11.80 15.21 -15.34
N PHE A 277 -12.39 15.50 -14.18
CA PHE A 277 -12.87 14.50 -13.25
C PHE A 277 -13.97 13.62 -13.85
N ASN A 278 -14.95 14.21 -14.53
CA ASN A 278 -16.10 13.48 -15.08
C ASN A 278 -15.75 12.51 -16.23
N ASN A 279 -14.56 12.62 -16.84
CA ASN A 279 -14.21 11.86 -18.05
C ASN A 279 -12.98 10.96 -17.86
N LYS A 280 -12.41 10.89 -16.66
CA LYS A 280 -11.16 10.17 -16.41
C LYS A 280 -11.44 8.82 -15.76
N ASP A 281 -10.94 7.77 -16.39
CA ASP A 281 -10.81 6.46 -15.73
C ASP A 281 -9.71 6.54 -14.65
N LEU A 282 -10.12 6.37 -13.40
CA LEU A 282 -9.26 6.37 -12.22
C LEU A 282 -8.92 4.94 -11.74
N THR A 283 -9.44 3.90 -12.41
CA THR A 283 -9.17 2.48 -12.08
C THR A 283 -7.68 2.18 -11.99
N PRO A 284 -6.78 2.65 -12.90
CA PRO A 284 -5.35 2.35 -12.81
C PRO A 284 -4.69 2.83 -11.50
N PHE A 285 -5.16 3.94 -10.95
CA PHE A 285 -4.63 4.47 -9.69
C PHE A 285 -5.11 3.65 -8.50
N ALA A 286 -6.39 3.24 -8.50
CA ALA A 286 -6.94 2.34 -7.50
C ALA A 286 -6.26 0.97 -7.52
N SER A 287 -6.07 0.38 -8.70
CA SER A 287 -5.35 -0.89 -8.87
C SER A 287 -3.92 -0.80 -8.33
N LYS A 288 -3.17 0.25 -8.70
CA LYS A 288 -1.79 0.44 -8.22
C LYS A 288 -1.72 0.47 -6.71
N GLU A 289 -2.59 1.26 -6.08
CA GLU A 289 -2.65 1.42 -4.63
C GLU A 289 -2.86 0.08 -3.90
N VAL A 290 -3.77 -0.75 -4.41
CA VAL A 290 -4.08 -2.07 -3.84
C VAL A 290 -2.94 -3.05 -4.09
N LEU A 291 -2.39 -3.11 -5.30
CA LEU A 291 -1.31 -4.04 -5.65
C LEU A 291 -0.04 -3.80 -4.80
N GLU A 292 0.26 -2.54 -4.46
CA GLU A 292 1.39 -2.20 -3.56
C GLU A 292 1.18 -2.62 -2.10
N LEU A 293 -0.06 -2.89 -1.69
CA LEU A 293 -0.38 -3.38 -0.34
C LEU A 293 -0.20 -4.90 -0.20
N MET A 294 -0.49 -5.65 -1.26
CA MET A 294 -0.60 -7.10 -1.21
C MET A 294 0.65 -7.79 -0.64
N PRO A 295 1.89 -7.41 -1.04
CA PRO A 295 3.08 -8.05 -0.51
C PRO A 295 3.22 -8.03 1.02
N ARG A 296 2.59 -7.06 1.69
CA ARG A 296 2.67 -6.88 3.16
C ARG A 296 2.04 -8.04 3.93
N ALA A 297 1.19 -8.82 3.26
CA ALA A 297 0.54 -9.97 3.84
C ALA A 297 1.19 -11.31 3.44
N TYR A 298 2.09 -11.33 2.44
CA TYR A 298 2.74 -12.56 1.97
C TYR A 298 3.57 -13.25 3.07
N GLN A 299 4.18 -12.52 3.99
CA GLN A 299 4.91 -13.11 5.13
C GLN A 299 4.07 -14.10 5.98
N PHE A 300 2.73 -14.00 5.94
CA PHE A 300 1.84 -14.88 6.70
C PHE A 300 1.41 -16.12 5.91
N MET A 301 1.70 -16.19 4.62
CA MET A 301 1.18 -17.23 3.72
C MET A 301 2.16 -17.72 2.66
N ALA A 302 3.35 -17.15 2.59
CA ALA A 302 4.43 -17.59 1.74
C ALA A 302 5.78 -17.52 2.48
N PRO A 303 6.74 -18.42 2.18
CA PRO A 303 8.12 -18.31 2.63
C PRO A 303 8.72 -16.96 2.28
N TYR A 304 9.59 -16.46 3.16
CA TYR A 304 10.28 -15.20 2.95
C TYR A 304 11.66 -15.18 3.61
N TYR A 305 12.45 -14.21 3.16
CA TYR A 305 13.76 -13.84 3.64
C TYR A 305 13.66 -12.52 4.38
N LYS A 306 14.38 -12.44 5.50
CA LYS A 306 14.70 -11.19 6.15
C LYS A 306 16.02 -10.69 5.60
N VAL A 307 15.97 -9.59 4.85
CA VAL A 307 17.13 -8.94 4.25
C VAL A 307 17.50 -7.75 5.11
N THR A 308 18.64 -7.82 5.77
CA THR A 308 19.20 -6.71 6.57
C THR A 308 20.44 -6.16 5.91
N SER A 309 20.77 -4.91 6.21
CA SER A 309 22.03 -4.30 5.78
C SER A 309 22.93 -4.09 7.00
N ARG A 310 24.22 -4.38 6.85
CA ARG A 310 25.27 -3.97 7.80
C ARG A 310 26.41 -3.26 7.10
N PHE A 311 27.07 -2.37 7.82
CA PHE A 311 28.24 -1.67 7.29
C PHE A 311 29.49 -2.47 7.61
N ILE A 312 30.23 -2.88 6.58
CA ILE A 312 31.52 -3.55 6.74
C ILE A 312 32.60 -2.53 6.42
N LYS A 313 33.54 -2.35 7.36
CA LYS A 313 34.74 -1.57 7.13
C LYS A 313 35.64 -2.35 6.16
N ASP A 314 36.09 -1.71 5.09
CA ASP A 314 37.03 -2.34 4.18
C ASP A 314 38.33 -2.62 4.97
N GLN A 315 38.79 -3.87 4.94
CA GLN A 315 40.06 -4.25 5.58
C GLN A 315 41.20 -3.82 4.65
N GLU A 316 42.04 -2.88 5.10
CA GLU A 316 43.36 -2.60 4.52
C GLU A 316 44.35 -3.74 4.80
#